data_AF-A0A7X7X1V4-F1
#
_entry.id   AF-A0A7X7X1V4-F1
#
_cell.length_a   1.000
_cell.length_b   1.000
_cell.length_c   1.000
_cell.angle_alpha   90.00
_cell.angle_beta   90.00
_cell.angle_gamma   90.00
#
_symmetry.space_group_name_H-M   'P 1'
#
loop_
_entity.id
_entity.type
_entity.pdbx_description
1 polymer ?
#
loop_
_entity_poly.entity_id
_entity_poly.type
_entity_poly.pdbx_seq_one_letter_code
_entity_poly.pdbx_strand_id
1 'polypeptide(L)'
;MKWLCSNRGSSSVLVVLVLIVLVVFSVLAVTTSMANLRLARKNAETVKSFYSLDSEGERFINVIYNSIMLARDKASFAVQSITEGDLTAAGLPNSINEMIEATMKGLSGTNARKKYLDNLYPKLVTYFAMDSIMDAYPGCVYSKDADYMRNFHIYSNVLVDLGFSVRKTFILEYEHTLRYLNVDVDISNPEDGTDLEEVCEILEWRMWQEPFEYKNEIDLWEGVP
;
A
#
# COMPACT_ATOMS: atom_id res chain seq x y z
N MET A 1 13.50 -92.90 10.97
CA MET A 1 12.93 -91.53 10.86
C MET A 1 12.65 -90.99 12.26
N LYS A 2 13.39 -89.98 12.70
CA LYS A 2 12.91 -89.02 13.71
C LYS A 2 13.81 -87.79 13.69
N TRP A 3 13.41 -86.80 12.88
CA TRP A 3 13.99 -85.46 12.93
C TRP A 3 13.43 -84.75 14.16
N LEU A 4 14.28 -84.43 15.12
CA LEU A 4 13.93 -83.54 16.23
C LEU A 4 14.11 -82.10 15.72
N CYS A 5 12.99 -81.46 15.37
CA CYS A 5 12.95 -80.03 15.07
C CYS A 5 13.34 -79.23 16.32
N SER A 6 14.43 -78.46 16.24
CA SER A 6 14.86 -77.54 17.28
C SER A 6 13.93 -76.32 17.34
N ASN A 7 12.99 -76.31 18.30
CA ASN A 7 12.04 -75.20 18.52
C ASN A 7 12.57 -74.09 19.46
N ARG A 8 13.78 -74.21 20.01
CA ARG A 8 14.31 -73.25 21.00
C ARG A 8 14.94 -71.99 20.39
N GLY A 9 15.41 -72.05 19.14
CA GLY A 9 15.98 -70.88 18.43
C GLY A 9 14.91 -69.99 17.79
N SER A 10 13.85 -70.59 17.22
CA SER A 10 12.83 -69.91 16.42
C SER A 10 12.10 -68.78 17.17
N SER A 11 11.75 -68.99 18.43
CA SER A 11 11.05 -67.98 19.24
C SER A 11 11.92 -66.75 19.57
N SER A 12 13.22 -66.94 19.84
CA SER A 12 14.14 -65.82 20.11
C SER A 12 14.43 -64.98 18.85
N VAL A 13 14.56 -65.62 17.69
CA VAL A 13 14.79 -64.95 16.41
C VAL A 13 13.58 -64.10 16.03
N LEU A 14 12.37 -64.61 16.27
CA LEU A 14 11.13 -63.86 16.02
C LEU A 14 11.05 -62.61 16.90
N VAL A 15 11.37 -62.71 18.20
CA VAL A 15 11.36 -61.56 19.12
C VAL A 15 12.38 -60.50 18.68
N VAL A 16 13.60 -60.91 18.33
CA VAL A 16 14.65 -60.00 17.84
C VAL A 16 14.22 -59.32 16.53
N LEU A 17 13.63 -60.08 15.60
CA LEU A 17 13.14 -59.53 14.34
C LEU A 17 12.03 -58.49 14.56
N VAL A 18 11.08 -58.78 15.46
CA VAL A 18 10.02 -57.82 15.83
C VAL A 18 10.61 -56.55 16.46
N LEU A 19 11.60 -56.67 17.35
CA LEU A 19 12.27 -55.52 17.94
C LEU A 19 12.95 -54.64 16.88
N ILE A 20 13.65 -55.23 15.91
CA ILE A 20 14.28 -54.48 14.83
C ILE A 20 13.23 -53.75 14.00
N VAL A 21 12.14 -54.42 13.65
CA VAL A 21 11.03 -53.82 12.89
C VAL A 21 10.41 -52.65 13.66
N LEU A 22 10.19 -52.78 14.98
CA LEU A 22 9.69 -51.68 15.82
C LEU A 22 10.66 -50.49 15.88
N VAL A 23 11.96 -50.74 15.98
CA VAL A 23 12.98 -49.67 15.95
C VAL A 23 12.96 -48.94 14.61
N VAL A 24 12.90 -49.68 13.48
CA VAL A 24 12.83 -49.09 12.14
C VAL A 24 11.57 -48.23 11.99
N PHE A 25 10.41 -48.73 12.41
CA PHE A 25 9.17 -47.95 12.38
C PHE A 25 9.21 -46.72 13.27
N SER A 26 9.87 -46.82 14.44
CA SER A 26 10.04 -45.68 15.35
C SER A 26 10.91 -44.59 14.72
N VAL A 27 12.04 -44.96 14.12
CA VAL A 27 12.93 -44.01 13.42
C VAL A 27 12.21 -43.37 12.23
N LEU A 28 11.43 -44.16 11.48
CA LEU A 28 10.64 -43.65 10.37
C LEU A 28 9.62 -42.61 10.87
N ALA A 29 8.86 -42.93 11.93
CA ALA A 29 7.87 -42.02 12.52
C ALA A 29 8.49 -40.69 12.99
N VAL A 30 9.65 -40.74 13.65
CA VAL A 30 10.38 -39.53 14.09
C VAL A 30 10.83 -38.71 12.89
N THR A 31 11.38 -39.35 11.86
CA THR A 31 11.86 -38.65 10.65
C THR A 31 10.71 -37.94 9.93
N THR A 32 9.56 -38.61 9.78
CA THR A 32 8.37 -38.01 9.17
C THR A 32 7.84 -36.86 10.02
N SER A 33 7.84 -37.00 11.35
CA SER A 33 7.44 -35.93 12.27
C SER A 33 8.35 -34.71 12.18
N MET A 34 9.67 -34.90 12.09
CA MET A 34 10.63 -33.82 11.90
C MET A 34 10.45 -33.11 10.55
N ALA A 35 10.22 -33.87 9.48
CA ALA A 35 9.93 -33.29 8.16
C ALA A 35 8.64 -32.46 8.18
N ASN A 36 7.58 -32.97 8.81
CA ASN A 36 6.31 -32.26 8.98
C ASN A 36 6.48 -31.00 9.82
N LEU A 37 7.24 -31.05 10.92
CA LEU A 37 7.52 -29.88 11.74
C LEU A 37 8.26 -28.80 10.96
N ARG A 38 9.27 -29.20 10.15
CA ARG A 38 10.02 -28.26 9.31
C ARG A 38 9.12 -27.59 8.26
N LEU A 39 8.24 -28.37 7.61
CA LEU A 39 7.28 -27.83 6.63
C LEU A 39 6.27 -26.89 7.31
N ALA A 40 5.74 -27.27 8.46
CA ALA A 40 4.79 -26.45 9.22
C ALA A 40 5.40 -25.10 9.63
N ARG A 41 6.66 -25.10 10.08
CA ARG A 41 7.40 -23.86 10.41
C ARG A 41 7.58 -22.98 9.19
N LYS A 42 8.08 -23.53 8.08
CA LYS A 42 8.28 -22.78 6.84
C LYS A 42 6.96 -22.18 6.31
N ASN A 43 5.86 -22.92 6.40
CA ASN A 43 4.54 -22.42 6.03
C ASN A 43 4.11 -21.28 6.97
N ALA A 44 4.24 -21.45 8.28
CA ALA A 44 3.88 -20.40 9.24
C ALA A 44 4.68 -19.10 9.02
N GLU A 45 5.98 -19.21 8.74
CA GLU A 45 6.84 -18.07 8.44
C GLU A 45 6.50 -17.41 7.09
N THR A 46 6.18 -18.21 6.07
CA THR A 46 5.73 -17.71 4.77
C THR A 46 4.43 -16.93 4.89
N VAL A 47 3.47 -17.48 5.64
CA VAL A 47 2.18 -16.85 5.94
C VAL A 47 2.36 -15.57 6.75
N LYS A 48 3.23 -15.58 7.77
CA LYS A 48 3.57 -14.38 8.55
C LYS A 48 4.12 -13.28 7.64
N SER A 49 5.04 -13.62 6.76
CA SER A 49 5.68 -12.65 5.85
C SER A 49 4.69 -12.09 4.83
N PHE A 50 3.77 -12.92 4.32
CA PHE A 50 2.66 -12.49 3.46
C PHE A 50 1.79 -11.45 4.17
N TYR A 51 1.26 -11.77 5.34
CA TYR A 51 0.40 -10.83 6.08
C TYR A 51 1.14 -9.60 6.59
N SER A 52 2.46 -9.70 6.81
CA SER A 52 3.27 -8.53 7.15
C SER A 52 3.30 -7.53 6.00
N LEU A 53 3.53 -7.97 4.76
CA LEU A 53 3.51 -7.10 3.59
C LEU A 53 2.12 -6.53 3.35
N ASP A 54 1.10 -7.38 3.39
CA ASP A 54 -0.31 -7.00 3.24
C ASP A 54 -0.70 -5.90 4.24
N SER A 55 -0.25 -6.02 5.49
CA SER A 55 -0.49 -5.00 6.52
C SER A 55 0.19 -3.65 6.24
N GLU A 56 1.32 -3.63 5.53
CA GLU A 56 1.96 -2.38 5.10
C GLU A 56 1.16 -1.72 3.95
N GLY A 57 0.60 -2.52 3.04
CA GLY A 57 -0.34 -2.02 2.03
C GLY A 57 -1.58 -1.41 2.66
N GLU A 58 -2.18 -2.08 3.65
CA GLU A 58 -3.36 -1.57 4.36
C GLU A 58 -3.07 -0.27 5.11
N ARG A 59 -1.89 -0.17 5.74
CA ARG A 59 -1.44 1.09 6.38
C ARG A 59 -1.32 2.21 5.37
N PHE A 60 -0.82 1.92 4.19
CA PHE A 60 -0.68 2.90 3.12
C PHE A 60 -2.04 3.42 2.62
N ILE A 61 -3.00 2.53 2.37
CA ILE A 61 -4.38 2.93 2.04
C ILE A 61 -5.00 3.79 3.14
N ASN A 62 -4.82 3.40 4.40
CA ASN A 62 -5.34 4.17 5.54
C ASN A 62 -4.72 5.57 5.62
N VAL A 63 -3.42 5.71 5.32
CA VAL A 63 -2.77 7.03 5.23
C VAL A 63 -3.38 7.87 4.11
N ILE A 64 -3.68 7.29 2.94
CA ILE A 64 -4.35 8.00 1.83
C ILE A 64 -5.73 8.49 2.28
N TYR A 65 -6.55 7.63 2.88
CA TYR A 65 -7.88 7.98 3.39
C TYR A 65 -7.84 9.11 4.42
N ASN A 66 -6.97 9.00 5.41
CA ASN A 66 -6.80 10.06 6.42
C ASN A 66 -6.31 11.36 5.80
N SER A 67 -5.41 11.28 4.81
CA SER A 67 -4.90 12.47 4.12
C SER A 67 -6.00 13.21 3.35
N ILE A 68 -6.91 12.48 2.69
CA ILE A 68 -8.06 13.07 2.00
C ILE A 68 -9.03 13.71 2.99
N MET A 69 -9.33 13.04 4.11
CA MET A 69 -10.18 13.60 5.16
C MET A 69 -9.60 14.89 5.75
N LEU A 70 -8.33 14.86 6.14
CA LEU A 70 -7.62 16.04 6.65
C LEU A 70 -7.54 17.16 5.60
N ALA A 71 -7.41 16.82 4.33
CA ALA A 71 -7.39 17.78 3.24
C ALA A 71 -8.72 18.50 3.07
N ARG A 72 -9.86 17.81 3.23
CA ARG A 72 -11.19 18.42 3.23
C ARG A 72 -11.35 19.45 4.36
N ASP A 73 -10.93 19.08 5.57
CA ASP A 73 -10.97 19.98 6.72
C ASP A 73 -10.06 21.21 6.50
N LYS A 74 -8.80 20.99 6.08
CA LYS A 74 -7.86 22.07 5.76
C LYS A 74 -8.37 22.99 4.64
N ALA A 75 -8.95 22.43 3.58
CA ALA A 75 -9.51 23.20 2.47
C ALA A 75 -10.71 24.04 2.91
N SER A 76 -11.60 23.48 3.73
CA SER A 76 -12.75 24.20 4.26
C SER A 76 -12.32 25.39 5.13
N PHE A 77 -11.32 25.18 5.99
CA PHE A 77 -10.73 26.22 6.81
C PHE A 77 -10.04 27.29 5.96
N ALA A 78 -9.25 26.88 4.96
CA ALA A 78 -8.58 27.81 4.05
C ALA A 78 -9.59 28.70 3.29
N VAL A 79 -10.65 28.13 2.73
CA VAL A 79 -11.72 28.89 2.05
C VAL A 79 -12.41 29.86 3.01
N GLN A 80 -12.66 29.45 4.25
CA GLN A 80 -13.22 30.32 5.27
C GLN A 80 -12.28 31.50 5.58
N SER A 81 -11.00 31.24 5.86
CA SER A 81 -10.01 32.29 6.15
C SER A 81 -9.84 33.27 4.98
N ILE A 82 -9.84 32.78 3.74
CA ILE A 82 -9.82 33.61 2.53
C ILE A 82 -11.08 34.50 2.44
N THR A 83 -12.25 33.97 2.82
CA THR A 83 -13.51 34.73 2.83
C THR A 83 -13.51 35.83 3.88
N GLU A 84 -12.92 35.56 5.05
CA GLU A 84 -12.76 36.50 6.16
C GLU A 84 -11.63 37.54 5.93
N GLY A 85 -10.77 37.29 4.94
CA GLY A 85 -9.68 38.18 4.53
C GLY A 85 -8.34 37.90 5.23
N ASP A 86 -8.23 36.81 5.99
CA ASP A 86 -6.99 36.33 6.58
C ASP A 86 -6.36 35.22 5.73
N LEU A 87 -5.60 35.60 4.72
CA LEU A 87 -4.89 34.65 3.86
C LEU A 87 -3.71 33.97 4.58
N THR A 88 -3.20 34.55 5.66
CA THR A 88 -2.05 33.99 6.38
C THR A 88 -2.45 32.78 7.23
N ALA A 89 -3.70 32.74 7.70
CA ALA A 89 -4.24 31.61 8.43
C ALA A 89 -4.52 30.39 7.52
N ALA A 90 -4.63 30.55 6.20
CA ALA A 90 -5.05 29.49 5.28
C ALA A 90 -4.10 28.28 5.18
N GLY A 91 -2.88 28.35 5.76
CA GLY A 91 -1.91 27.25 5.76
C GLY A 91 -1.31 26.96 4.38
N LEU A 92 -1.47 27.86 3.43
CA LEU A 92 -0.95 27.76 2.07
C LEU A 92 0.42 28.46 1.94
N PRO A 93 1.28 28.02 1.02
CA PRO A 93 2.49 28.76 0.64
C PRO A 93 2.18 30.22 0.25
N ASN A 94 3.09 31.13 0.61
CA ASN A 94 2.94 32.57 0.32
C ASN A 94 2.64 32.87 -1.16
N SER A 95 3.28 32.14 -2.09
CA SER A 95 3.03 32.29 -3.52
C SER A 95 1.57 31.99 -3.91
N ILE A 96 0.95 30.99 -3.28
CA ILE A 96 -0.45 30.63 -3.54
C ILE A 96 -1.37 31.71 -2.96
N ASN A 97 -1.09 32.16 -1.74
CA ASN A 97 -1.85 33.24 -1.09
C ASN A 97 -1.85 34.52 -1.91
N GLU A 98 -0.70 34.96 -2.41
CA GLU A 98 -0.57 36.17 -3.25
C GLU A 98 -1.39 36.06 -4.54
N MET A 99 -1.40 34.88 -5.19
CA MET A 99 -2.17 34.66 -6.42
C MET A 99 -3.68 34.62 -6.17
N ILE A 100 -4.12 33.99 -5.07
CA ILE A 100 -5.52 33.99 -4.65
C ILE A 100 -5.97 35.42 -4.34
N GLU A 101 -5.17 36.18 -3.60
CA GLU A 101 -5.46 37.57 -3.25
C GLU A 101 -5.57 38.46 -4.50
N ALA A 102 -4.63 38.35 -5.44
CA ALA A 102 -4.67 39.08 -6.71
C ALA A 102 -5.92 38.75 -7.53
N THR A 103 -6.30 37.47 -7.59
CA THR A 103 -7.51 37.01 -8.28
C THR A 103 -8.77 37.56 -7.60
N MET A 104 -8.85 37.50 -6.27
CA MET A 104 -9.98 38.00 -5.49
C MET A 104 -10.16 39.52 -5.61
N LYS A 105 -9.07 40.28 -5.68
CA LYS A 105 -9.10 41.75 -5.91
C LYS A 105 -9.56 42.09 -7.33
N GLY A 106 -9.22 41.26 -8.32
CA GLY A 106 -9.63 41.43 -9.72
C GLY A 106 -11.11 41.10 -9.98
N LEU A 107 -11.74 40.28 -9.14
CA LEU A 107 -13.14 39.90 -9.25
C LEU A 107 -14.07 40.98 -8.69
N SER A 108 -14.84 41.60 -9.57
CA SER A 108 -15.89 42.58 -9.23
C SER A 108 -17.24 41.87 -9.00
N GLY A 109 -17.71 41.91 -7.75
CA GLY A 109 -19.06 41.45 -7.37
C GLY A 109 -19.10 40.16 -6.54
N THR A 110 -20.10 40.08 -5.66
CA THR A 110 -20.27 39.00 -4.66
C THR A 110 -20.47 37.62 -5.30
N ASN A 111 -21.19 37.56 -6.43
CA ASN A 111 -21.45 36.29 -7.13
C ASN A 111 -20.21 35.71 -7.80
N ALA A 112 -19.35 36.57 -8.38
CA ALA A 112 -18.12 36.14 -9.04
C ALA A 112 -17.11 35.59 -8.01
N ARG A 113 -17.02 36.24 -6.84
CA ARG A 113 -16.20 35.77 -5.71
C ARG A 113 -16.70 34.43 -5.17
N LYS A 114 -18.02 34.29 -4.95
CA LYS A 114 -18.59 33.02 -4.48
C LYS A 114 -18.27 31.88 -5.45
N LYS A 115 -18.51 32.08 -6.75
CA LYS A 115 -18.20 31.08 -7.78
C LYS A 115 -16.72 30.70 -7.83
N TYR A 116 -15.83 31.67 -7.63
CA TYR A 116 -14.39 31.39 -7.54
C TYR A 116 -14.04 30.54 -6.32
N LEU A 117 -14.59 30.86 -5.14
CA LEU A 117 -14.37 30.09 -3.92
C LEU A 117 -14.93 28.67 -4.02
N ASP A 118 -16.12 28.50 -4.61
CA ASP A 118 -16.72 27.20 -4.88
C ASP A 118 -15.81 26.34 -5.78
N ASN A 119 -15.18 26.94 -6.80
CA ASN A 119 -14.22 26.25 -7.68
C ASN A 119 -12.82 26.05 -7.06
N LEU A 120 -12.47 26.83 -6.04
CA LEU A 120 -11.18 26.77 -5.37
C LEU A 120 -11.15 25.64 -4.34
N TYR A 121 -12.26 25.42 -3.62
CA TYR A 121 -12.37 24.38 -2.61
C TYR A 121 -11.83 23.02 -3.08
N PRO A 122 -12.33 22.42 -4.18
CA PRO A 122 -11.88 21.07 -4.55
C PRO A 122 -10.43 21.02 -5.04
N LYS A 123 -9.91 22.14 -5.56
CA LYS A 123 -8.48 22.28 -5.90
C LYS A 123 -7.60 22.29 -4.67
N LEU A 124 -8.05 22.94 -3.59
CA LEU A 124 -7.35 22.95 -2.31
C LEU A 124 -7.41 21.58 -1.64
N VAL A 125 -8.52 20.86 -1.75
CA VAL A 125 -8.62 19.47 -1.27
C VAL A 125 -7.56 18.61 -1.96
N THR A 126 -7.49 18.64 -3.30
CA THR A 126 -6.47 17.90 -4.05
C THR A 126 -5.06 18.30 -3.63
N TYR A 127 -4.78 19.60 -3.51
CA TYR A 127 -3.47 20.10 -3.07
C TYR A 127 -3.07 19.57 -1.70
N PHE A 128 -3.93 19.74 -0.67
CA PHE A 128 -3.61 19.31 0.69
C PHE A 128 -3.52 17.78 0.82
N ALA A 129 -4.29 17.03 0.03
CA ALA A 129 -4.22 15.57 0.01
C ALA A 129 -2.88 15.11 -0.57
N MET A 130 -2.49 15.66 -1.73
CA MET A 130 -1.18 15.37 -2.33
C MET A 130 -0.03 15.75 -1.40
N ASP A 131 -0.08 16.93 -0.79
CA ASP A 131 0.93 17.41 0.15
C ASP A 131 1.08 16.47 1.36
N SER A 132 -0.03 16.07 1.97
CA SER A 132 -0.03 15.18 3.15
C SER A 132 0.46 13.77 2.80
N ILE A 133 0.06 13.23 1.65
CA ILE A 133 0.51 11.91 1.19
C ILE A 133 2.00 11.93 0.86
N MET A 134 2.47 13.00 0.24
CA MET A 134 3.87 13.10 -0.17
C MET A 134 4.82 13.37 1.01
N ASP A 135 4.34 14.03 2.06
CA ASP A 135 5.05 14.14 3.35
C ASP A 135 5.19 12.75 4.01
N ALA A 136 4.12 11.94 4.00
CA ALA A 136 4.17 10.58 4.54
C ALA A 136 5.00 9.60 3.69
N TYR A 137 4.91 9.71 2.37
CA TYR A 137 5.57 8.84 1.40
C TYR A 137 6.17 9.66 0.25
N PRO A 138 7.43 10.11 0.37
CA PRO A 138 8.07 10.91 -0.66
C PRO A 138 8.15 10.18 -2.02
N GLY A 139 7.75 10.86 -3.09
CA GLY A 139 7.86 10.35 -4.47
C GLY A 139 6.83 9.30 -4.89
N CYS A 140 5.79 9.05 -4.07
CA CYS A 140 4.74 8.10 -4.42
C CYS A 140 3.60 8.69 -5.27
N VAL A 141 3.42 10.01 -5.23
CA VAL A 141 2.35 10.72 -5.95
C VAL A 141 2.81 11.03 -7.37
N TYR A 142 2.00 10.65 -8.36
CA TYR A 142 2.16 11.10 -9.73
C TYR A 142 0.82 11.59 -10.27
N SER A 143 0.87 12.72 -10.95
CA SER A 143 -0.35 13.35 -11.46
C SER A 143 -0.72 12.77 -12.83
N LYS A 144 -2.03 12.56 -13.05
CA LYS A 144 -2.56 12.18 -14.37
C LYS A 144 -2.49 13.34 -15.37
N ASP A 145 -2.83 14.57 -14.94
CA ASP A 145 -2.92 15.72 -15.88
C ASP A 145 -2.71 17.11 -15.24
N ALA A 146 -2.36 17.21 -13.96
CA ALA A 146 -2.24 18.49 -13.27
C ALA A 146 -1.10 18.53 -12.25
N ASP A 147 -0.05 19.26 -12.58
CA ASP A 147 1.04 19.56 -11.66
C ASP A 147 0.56 20.63 -10.65
N TYR A 148 -0.30 20.22 -9.72
CA TYR A 148 -0.81 21.08 -8.65
C TYR A 148 0.31 21.54 -7.71
N MET A 149 1.40 20.77 -7.64
CA MET A 149 2.62 21.16 -6.92
C MET A 149 3.35 22.34 -7.56
N ARG A 150 3.30 22.45 -8.90
CA ARG A 150 3.81 23.62 -9.64
C ARG A 150 2.77 24.72 -9.88
N ASN A 151 1.70 24.73 -9.09
CA ASN A 151 0.76 25.84 -8.91
C ASN A 151 -0.17 26.21 -10.08
N PHE A 152 0.08 25.80 -11.32
CA PHE A 152 -0.61 26.37 -12.50
C PHE A 152 -2.16 26.28 -12.51
N HIS A 153 -2.74 25.32 -11.80
CA HIS A 153 -4.18 25.05 -11.86
C HIS A 153 -4.98 25.62 -10.70
N ILE A 154 -4.34 25.99 -9.58
CA ILE A 154 -5.03 26.40 -8.34
C ILE A 154 -5.77 27.74 -8.53
N TYR A 155 -5.19 28.67 -9.28
CA TYR A 155 -5.76 30.00 -9.55
C TYR A 155 -6.49 30.11 -10.89
N SER A 156 -6.48 29.04 -11.70
CA SER A 156 -7.16 29.04 -13.00
C SER A 156 -8.67 28.81 -12.83
N ASN A 157 -9.50 29.47 -13.64
CA ASN A 157 -10.95 29.18 -13.72
C ASN A 157 -11.28 28.04 -14.71
N VAL A 158 -10.25 27.40 -15.28
CA VAL A 158 -10.42 26.26 -16.18
C VAL A 158 -10.91 25.06 -15.38
N LEU A 159 -11.89 24.36 -15.93
CA LEU A 159 -12.33 23.05 -15.45
C LEU A 159 -11.19 22.06 -15.72
N VAL A 160 -10.62 21.52 -14.66
CA VAL A 160 -9.55 20.52 -14.72
C VAL A 160 -10.10 19.25 -14.09
N ASP A 161 -9.73 18.10 -14.64
CA ASP A 161 -10.03 16.83 -14.00
C ASP A 161 -9.24 16.75 -12.68
N LEU A 162 -9.97 16.65 -11.58
CA LEU A 162 -9.40 16.67 -10.24
C LEU A 162 -9.09 15.24 -9.85
N GLY A 163 -7.84 14.84 -10.03
CA GLY A 163 -7.39 13.52 -9.62
C GLY A 163 -5.88 13.37 -9.67
N PHE A 164 -5.39 12.37 -8.97
CA PHE A 164 -3.98 11.98 -8.95
C PHE A 164 -3.89 10.50 -8.63
N SER A 165 -2.78 9.88 -8.99
CA SER A 165 -2.53 8.48 -8.66
C SER A 165 -1.35 8.40 -7.69
N VAL A 166 -1.35 7.36 -6.87
CA VAL A 166 -0.32 7.13 -5.87
C VAL A 166 0.14 5.69 -5.96
N ARG A 167 1.45 5.50 -6.16
CA ARG A 167 2.05 4.17 -6.25
C ARG A 167 3.18 4.01 -5.25
N LYS A 168 3.19 2.87 -4.56
CA LYS A 168 4.28 2.48 -3.67
C LYS A 168 4.60 1.00 -3.82
N THR A 169 5.89 0.71 -3.86
CA THR A 169 6.41 -0.65 -3.68
C THR A 169 6.95 -0.81 -2.26
N PHE A 170 6.47 -1.82 -1.55
CA PHE A 170 7.01 -2.30 -0.27
C PHE A 170 7.92 -3.49 -0.53
N ILE A 171 9.03 -3.55 0.20
CA ILE A 171 10.06 -4.58 0.04
C ILE A 171 10.28 -5.24 1.40
N LEU A 172 10.23 -6.57 1.44
CA LEU A 172 10.51 -7.37 2.61
C LEU A 172 11.58 -8.41 2.27
N GLU A 173 12.70 -8.38 2.99
CA GLU A 173 13.72 -9.42 2.91
C GLU A 173 13.33 -10.62 3.79
N TYR A 174 13.34 -11.81 3.20
CA TYR A 174 13.05 -13.07 3.89
C TYR A 174 13.95 -14.19 3.38
N GLU A 175 14.76 -14.80 4.25
CA GLU A 175 15.68 -15.90 3.90
C GLU A 175 16.53 -15.62 2.63
N HIS A 176 17.09 -14.40 2.52
CA HIS A 176 17.87 -13.95 1.35
C HIS A 176 17.09 -13.85 0.03
N THR A 177 15.76 -13.84 0.10
CA THR A 177 14.88 -13.54 -1.02
C THR A 177 14.11 -12.26 -0.74
N LEU A 178 13.91 -11.44 -1.77
CA LEU A 178 13.11 -10.23 -1.68
C LEU A 178 11.68 -10.54 -2.10
N ARG A 179 10.73 -10.08 -1.27
CA ARG A 179 9.31 -10.08 -1.57
C ARG A 179 8.84 -8.65 -1.71
N TYR A 180 7.95 -8.44 -2.64
CA TYR A 180 7.48 -7.12 -3.04
C TYR A 180 5.97 -7.07 -2.93
N LEU A 181 5.45 -5.91 -2.54
CA LEU A 181 4.05 -5.55 -2.68
C LEU A 181 3.97 -4.23 -3.42
N ASN A 182 3.40 -4.25 -4.63
CA ASN A 182 3.05 -3.05 -5.36
C ASN A 182 1.60 -2.68 -5.02
N VAL A 183 1.42 -1.43 -4.61
CA VAL A 183 0.10 -0.83 -4.40
C VAL A 183 0.01 0.39 -5.30
N ASP A 184 -1.02 0.43 -6.14
CA ASP A 184 -1.34 1.55 -7.02
C ASP A 184 -2.80 1.95 -6.80
N VAL A 185 -3.03 3.23 -6.52
CA VAL A 185 -4.33 3.78 -6.15
C VAL A 185 -4.58 5.01 -7.00
N ASP A 186 -5.74 5.06 -7.64
CA ASP A 186 -6.25 6.24 -8.30
C ASP A 186 -7.18 7.01 -7.36
N ILE A 187 -6.98 8.32 -7.24
CA ILE A 187 -7.85 9.20 -6.48
C ILE A 187 -8.56 10.10 -7.48
N SER A 188 -9.87 9.91 -7.60
CA SER A 188 -10.74 10.72 -8.45
C SER A 188 -11.64 11.61 -7.61
N ASN A 189 -11.72 12.89 -7.96
CA ASN A 189 -12.56 13.91 -7.34
C ASN A 189 -12.56 13.87 -5.79
N PRO A 190 -11.45 14.25 -5.13
CA PRO A 190 -11.29 14.07 -3.68
C PRO A 190 -12.24 14.93 -2.82
N GLU A 191 -13.01 15.85 -3.43
CA GLU A 191 -14.11 16.56 -2.78
C GLU A 191 -15.31 15.66 -2.46
N ASP A 192 -15.63 14.66 -3.31
CA ASP A 192 -16.94 14.01 -3.27
C ASP A 192 -17.17 13.25 -1.96
N GLY A 193 -18.25 13.61 -1.28
CA GLY A 193 -18.37 13.58 0.18
C GLY A 193 -19.00 12.33 0.76
N THR A 194 -19.26 11.29 -0.01
CA THR A 194 -20.14 10.20 0.45
C THR A 194 -19.39 8.92 0.82
N ASP A 195 -18.34 8.54 0.08
CA ASP A 195 -17.52 7.37 0.39
C ASP A 195 -16.08 7.52 -0.11
N LEU A 196 -15.10 7.19 0.73
CA LEU A 196 -13.68 7.18 0.33
C LEU A 196 -13.36 6.00 -0.58
N GLU A 197 -14.15 4.93 -0.53
CA GLU A 197 -14.04 3.79 -1.44
C GLU A 197 -14.47 4.14 -2.87
N GLU A 198 -15.37 5.10 -3.05
CA GLU A 198 -15.76 5.61 -4.38
C GLU A 198 -14.72 6.59 -4.95
N VAL A 199 -14.04 7.32 -4.06
CA VAL A 199 -13.00 8.30 -4.42
C VAL A 199 -11.67 7.61 -4.75
N CYS A 200 -11.35 6.50 -4.08
CA CYS A 200 -10.07 5.80 -4.20
C CYS A 200 -10.25 4.43 -4.87
N GLU A 201 -9.83 4.30 -6.12
CA GLU A 201 -9.84 3.04 -6.86
C GLU A 201 -8.47 2.35 -6.75
N ILE A 202 -8.42 1.12 -6.25
CA ILE A 202 -7.19 0.33 -6.23
C ILE A 202 -6.96 -0.24 -7.63
N LEU A 203 -5.96 0.30 -8.33
CA LEU A 203 -5.55 -0.15 -9.66
C LEU A 203 -4.67 -1.40 -9.59
N GLU A 204 -3.82 -1.50 -8.57
CA GLU A 204 -2.92 -2.63 -8.38
C GLU A 204 -2.79 -2.98 -6.90
N TRP A 205 -2.96 -4.27 -6.58
CA TRP A 205 -2.54 -4.89 -5.32
C TRP A 205 -1.80 -6.18 -5.65
N ARG A 206 -0.50 -6.08 -5.91
CA ARG A 206 0.29 -7.18 -6.46
C ARG A 206 1.44 -7.55 -5.56
N MET A 207 1.39 -8.78 -5.02
CA MET A 207 2.51 -9.36 -4.29
C MET A 207 3.31 -10.31 -5.19
N TRP A 208 4.64 -10.18 -5.18
CA TRP A 208 5.53 -10.99 -6.01
C TRP A 208 6.90 -11.20 -5.35
N GLN A 209 7.68 -12.15 -5.89
CA GLN A 209 9.04 -12.48 -5.43
C GLN A 209 9.93 -12.89 -6.61
N GLU A 210 11.21 -12.54 -6.56
CA GLU A 210 12.18 -13.05 -7.54
C GLU A 210 12.47 -14.55 -7.29
N PRO A 211 12.78 -15.36 -8.32
CA PRO A 211 12.94 -15.05 -9.76
C PRO A 211 11.69 -15.32 -10.62
N PHE A 212 10.47 -15.34 -10.07
CA PHE A 212 9.31 -16.00 -10.71
C PHE A 212 8.31 -15.08 -11.42
N GLU A 213 8.70 -13.93 -12.01
CA GLU A 213 7.80 -13.14 -12.86
C GLU A 213 8.07 -13.31 -14.37
N TYR A 214 7.04 -13.74 -15.10
CA TYR A 214 6.93 -13.60 -16.56
C TYR A 214 6.12 -12.32 -16.84
N LYS A 215 6.72 -11.36 -17.57
CA LYS A 215 6.26 -9.97 -17.85
C LYS A 215 6.73 -8.90 -16.85
N ASN A 216 8.05 -8.78 -16.71
CA ASN A 216 8.64 -7.61 -16.08
C ASN A 216 8.66 -6.46 -17.11
N GLU A 217 7.89 -5.39 -16.88
CA GLU A 217 8.00 -4.12 -17.65
C GLU A 217 9.08 -3.19 -17.10
N ILE A 218 9.70 -3.56 -15.97
CA ILE A 218 10.86 -2.88 -15.41
C ILE A 218 12.10 -3.42 -16.11
N ASP A 219 12.76 -2.57 -16.90
CA ASP A 219 14.02 -2.91 -17.56
C ASP A 219 15.11 -3.17 -16.50
N LEU A 220 15.46 -4.44 -16.32
CA LEU A 220 16.46 -4.90 -15.34
C LEU A 220 17.91 -4.50 -15.72
N TRP A 221 18.11 -3.69 -16.75
CA TRP A 221 19.42 -3.19 -17.18
C TRP A 221 19.68 -1.73 -16.83
N GLU A 222 18.66 -0.96 -16.46
CA GLU A 222 18.85 0.38 -15.91
C GLU A 222 18.80 0.28 -14.37
N GLY A 223 19.95 0.58 -13.77
CA GLY A 223 20.28 0.21 -12.40
C GLY A 223 19.26 0.58 -11.33
N VAL A 224 19.36 -0.19 -10.24
CA VAL A 224 18.86 0.12 -8.90
C VAL A 224 18.85 1.64 -8.65
N PRO A 225 17.72 2.26 -8.28
CA PRO A 225 17.72 3.63 -7.79
C PRO A 225 18.52 3.77 -6.49
#